data_AF-A0A349S9Z2-F1
#
_entry.id   AF-A0A349S9Z2-F1
#
_cell.length_a   1.000
_cell.length_b   1.000
_cell.length_c   1.000
_cell.angle_alpha   90.00
_cell.angle_beta   90.00
_cell.angle_gamma   90.00
#
_symmetry.space_group_name_H-M   'P 1'
#
loop_
_entity.id
_entity.type
_entity.pdbx_description
1 polymer ?
#
loop_
_entity_poly.entity_id
_entity_poly.type
_entity_poly.pdbx_seq_one_letter_code
_entity_poly.pdbx_strand_id
1 'polypeptide(L)' 'MLDTELAARDCVASLTDIRKTYTMGALSVEVLHGISLDFLRGDYVSIMGPSG' A
#
# COMPACT_ATOMS: atom_id res chain seq x y z
N MET A 1 -5.03 12.87 -31.88
CA MET A 1 -5.65 12.48 -30.60
C MET A 1 -5.39 10.99 -30.42
N LEU A 2 -4.11 10.63 -30.37
CA LEU A 2 -3.67 9.24 -30.23
C LEU A 2 -3.50 8.99 -28.73
N ASP A 3 -4.33 8.07 -28.27
CA ASP A 3 -3.98 7.04 -27.32
C ASP A 3 -3.57 7.53 -25.94
N THR A 4 -4.60 7.63 -25.11
CA THR A 4 -4.63 7.66 -23.63
C THR A 4 -3.91 6.46 -22.98
N GLU A 5 -2.95 5.84 -23.66
CA GLU A 5 -2.06 4.82 -23.14
C GLU A 5 -0.66 5.41 -22.92
N LEU A 6 -0.53 6.27 -21.90
CA LEU A 6 0.60 6.00 -21.03
C LEU A 6 0.31 4.61 -20.48
N ALA A 7 0.83 3.57 -21.11
CA ALA A 7 0.69 2.19 -20.67
C ALA A 7 0.88 2.20 -19.16
N ALA A 8 -0.23 2.08 -18.43
CA ALA A 8 -0.20 2.08 -16.98
C ALA A 8 0.68 0.89 -16.65
N ARG A 9 1.91 1.17 -16.17
CA ARG A 9 2.92 0.13 -15.95
C ARG A 9 2.22 -1.02 -15.23
N ASP A 10 2.32 -2.24 -15.77
CA ASP A 10 1.53 -3.38 -15.28
C ASP A 10 1.50 -3.40 -13.75
N CYS A 11 0.33 -3.18 -13.15
CA CYS A 11 0.19 -3.30 -11.71
C CYS A 11 0.33 -4.78 -11.35
N VAL A 12 1.32 -5.11 -10.53
CA VAL A 12 1.62 -6.50 -10.12
C VAL A 12 1.04 -6.83 -8.76
N ALA A 13 0.81 -5.84 -7.91
CA ALA A 13 0.10 -5.97 -6.66
C ALA A 13 -0.55 -4.64 -6.28
N SER A 14 -1.73 -4.70 -5.67
CA SER A 14 -2.47 -3.52 -5.21
C SER A 14 -2.99 -3.76 -3.80
N LEU A 15 -2.95 -2.69 -3.01
CA LEU A 15 -3.48 -2.59 -1.66
C LEU A 15 -4.56 -1.50 -1.70
N THR A 16 -5.74 -1.77 -1.15
CA THR A 16 -6.84 -0.80 -1.10
C THR A 16 -7.39 -0.73 0.32
N ASP A 17 -7.35 0.48 0.91
CA ASP A 17 -7.82 0.79 2.27
C ASP A 17 -7.43 -0.26 3.33
N ILE A 18 -6.17 -0.69 3.30
CA ILE A 18 -5.68 -1.71 4.21
C ILE A 18 -5.57 -1.14 5.62
N ARG A 19 -6.26 -1.79 6.54
CA ARG A 19 -6.27 -1.49 7.97
C ARG A 19 -5.81 -2.67 8.77
N LYS A 20 -5.09 -2.40 9.86
CA LYS A 20 -4.62 -3.44 10.77
C LYS A 20 -4.71 -2.92 12.19
N THR A 21 -5.33 -3.70 13.06
CA THR A 21 -5.41 -3.43 14.49
C THR A 21 -4.82 -4.60 15.25
N TYR A 22 -3.90 -4.32 16.17
CA TYR A 22 -3.45 -5.29 17.16
C TYR A 22 -4.25 -5.12 18.44
N THR A 23 -4.66 -6.23 19.04
CA THR A 23 -5.37 -6.25 20.32
C THR A 23 -4.48 -6.91 21.37
N MET A 24 -4.23 -6.17 22.44
CA MET A 24 -3.42 -6.58 23.59
C MET A 24 -4.29 -6.47 24.85
N GLY A 25 -4.97 -7.57 25.19
CA GLY A 25 -5.95 -7.57 26.28
C GLY A 25 -7.10 -6.60 26.00
N ALA A 26 -7.28 -5.60 26.86
CA ALA A 26 -8.30 -4.56 26.71
C ALA A 26 -7.87 -3.39 25.79
N LEU A 27 -6.60 -3.33 25.38
CA LEU A 27 -6.09 -2.29 24.51
C LEU A 27 -6.17 -2.73 23.04
N SER A 28 -6.72 -1.86 22.18
CA SER A 28 -6.69 -2.03 20.73
C SER A 28 -5.97 -0.84 20.08
N VAL A 29 -5.00 -1.13 19.23
CA VAL A 29 -4.20 -0.12 18.51
C VAL A 29 -4.29 -0.40 17.02
N GLU A 30 -4.86 0.54 16.26
CA GLU A 30 -4.79 0.53 14.80
C GLU A 30 -3.38 0.97 14.38
N VAL A 31 -2.67 0.12 13.66
CA VAL A 31 -1.27 0.32 13.22
C VAL A 31 -1.16 0.61 11.72
N LEU A 32 -2.14 0.19 10.91
CA LEU A 32 -2.28 0.64 9.52
C LEU A 32 -3.59 1.39 9.41
N HIS A 33 -3.53 2.67 9.02
CA HIS A 33 -4.68 3.56 8.95
C HIS A 33 -5.13 3.77 7.50
N GLY A 34 -5.72 2.74 6.89
CA GLY A 34 -6.34 2.84 5.57
C GLY A 34 -5.33 3.12 4.44
N ILE A 35 -4.32 2.26 4.35
CA ILE A 35 -3.24 2.42 3.37
C ILE A 35 -3.67 1.86 2.01
N SER A 36 -3.55 2.67 0.95
CA SER A 36 -3.73 2.24 -0.44
C SER A 36 -2.45 2.47 -1.23
N LEU A 37 -1.99 1.45 -1.95
CA LEU A 37 -0.71 1.47 -2.67
C LEU A 37 -0.71 0.45 -3.81
N ASP A 38 -0.20 0.85 -4.97
CA ASP A 38 0.04 -0.03 -6.11
C ASP A 38 1.54 -0.28 -6.28
N PHE A 39 1.90 -1.53 -6.58
CA PHE A 39 3.23 -1.94 -6.98
C PHE A 39 3.22 -2.22 -8.48
N LEU A 40 4.10 -1.56 -9.23
CA LEU A 40 4.14 -1.69 -10.68
C LEU A 40 5.28 -2.60 -11.10
N ARG A 41 5.13 -3.27 -12.25
CA ARG A 41 6.13 -4.19 -12.78
C ARG A 41 7.47 -3.48 -12.93
N GLY A 42 8.52 -4.11 -12.39
CA GLY A 42 9.89 -3.61 -12.44
C GLY A 42 10.25 -2.60 -11.35
N ASP A 43 9.33 -2.28 -10.43
CA ASP A 43 9.66 -1.45 -9.28
C ASP A 43 10.61 -2.19 -8.32
N TYR A 44 11.62 -1.47 -7.83
CA TYR A 44 12.46 -1.88 -6.71
C TYR A 44 12.13 -0.97 -5.53
N VAL A 45 11.29 -1.46 -4.62
CA VAL A 45 10.65 -0.63 -3.58
C VAL A 45 11.29 -0.88 -2.22
N SER A 46 11.49 0.21 -1.46
CA SER A 46 11.82 0.17 -0.03
C SER A 46 10.75 0.91 0.76
N ILE A 47 10.35 0.36 1.90
CA ILE A 47 9.43 0.99 2.85
C ILE A 47 10.25 1.40 4.07
N MET A 48 10.15 2.68 4.45
CA MET A 48 10.89 3.26 5.56
C MET A 48 9.96 4.05 6.47
N GLY A 49 10.33 4.18 7.74
CA GLY A 49 9.59 4.94 8.73
C GLY A 49 10.31 4.99 10.08
N PRO A 50 9.84 5.81 11.03
CA PRO A 50 10.31 5.76 12.40
C PRO A 50 10.06 4.37 12.99
N SER A 51 10.81 4.00 14.04
CA SER A 51 10.52 2.76 14.77
C SER A 51 9.16 2.87 15.46
N GLY A 52 8.25 1.95 15.15
CA GLY A 52 6.90 1.91 15.71
C GLY A 52 5.97 1.09 14.84
#